data_AF-A0A0V0QYZ8-F1
#
_entry.id   AF-A0A0V0QYZ8-F1
#
_cell.length_a   1.000
_cell.length_b   1.000
_cell.length_c   1.000
_cell.angle_alpha   90.00
_cell.angle_beta   90.00
_cell.angle_gamma   90.00
#
_symmetry.space_group_name_H-M   'P 1'
#
loop_
_entity.id
_entity.type
_entity.pdbx_description
1 polymer ?
#
loop_
_entity_poly.entity_id
_entity_poly.type
_entity_poly.pdbx_seq_one_letter_code
_entity_poly.pdbx_strand_id
1 'polypeptide(L)'
;MKKFFNSFLFQNNQLNRYKGKVFQQPKKNSKEGRQFQEKISFNSKARQAVQKMNKNLATNTPRICAGLLLGASLPQFYYLYQAIWRDYQDRDFVKYLKKSIDYVNYKNAFFAAVIFGLESVKFVDQRAKNIVQKNKMAYTLVLIPLGLSLTSHSFLFDGYIDKKIVFPSYIADGALLVLEANLSNQGLIPFWLFNLRYQVHLFDIFYLVCIYYAFKHLNEDMEKNPHRYLENSNNNNTNNNIQNVNPQLQQQKLAIL
;
A
#
# COMPACT_ATOMS: atom_id res chain seq x y z
N MET A 1 40.60 21.50 41.84
CA MET A 1 39.78 20.28 42.04
C MET A 1 38.92 20.26 43.32
N LYS A 2 39.42 20.62 44.52
CA LYS A 2 38.60 20.59 45.77
C LYS A 2 37.30 21.41 45.76
N LYS A 3 37.26 22.57 45.08
CA LYS A 3 36.06 23.42 44.97
C LYS A 3 34.93 22.80 44.13
N PHE A 4 35.26 21.97 43.13
CA PHE A 4 34.27 21.30 42.28
C PHE A 4 33.57 20.14 43.00
N PHE A 5 34.32 19.37 43.81
CA PHE A 5 33.77 18.27 44.61
C PHE A 5 32.78 18.77 45.67
N ASN A 6 33.07 19.90 46.33
CA ASN A 6 32.17 20.48 47.32
C ASN A 6 30.88 21.03 46.71
N SER A 7 30.94 21.58 45.48
CA SER A 7 29.76 22.01 44.72
C SER A 7 28.83 20.84 44.37
N PHE A 8 29.41 19.72 43.92
CA PHE A 8 28.66 18.53 43.52
C PHE A 8 27.98 17.83 44.71
N LEU A 9 28.67 17.73 45.85
CA LEU A 9 28.10 17.21 47.09
C LEU A 9 26.97 18.10 47.62
N PHE A 10 27.10 19.43 47.48
CA PHE A 10 26.06 20.37 47.90
C PHE A 10 24.80 20.27 47.02
N GLN A 11 24.96 20.16 45.69
CA GLN A 11 23.83 19.93 44.78
C GLN A 11 23.12 18.60 45.04
N ASN A 12 23.85 17.51 45.26
CA ASN A 12 23.24 16.22 45.59
C ASN A 12 22.47 16.26 46.92
N ASN A 13 22.97 16.98 47.92
CA ASN A 13 22.26 17.16 49.20
C ASN A 13 21.00 18.02 49.07
N GLN A 14 21.02 19.07 48.24
CA GLN A 14 19.84 19.88 47.93
C GLN A 14 18.78 19.05 47.17
N LEU A 15 19.21 18.24 46.20
CA LEU A 15 18.33 17.39 45.40
C LEU A 15 17.68 16.28 46.25
N ASN A 16 18.43 15.70 47.19
CA ASN A 16 17.92 14.72 48.14
C ASN A 16 16.95 15.33 49.15
N ARG A 17 17.20 16.56 49.62
CA ARG A 17 16.27 17.32 50.48
C ARG A 17 14.98 17.70 49.74
N TYR A 18 15.07 18.05 48.46
CA TYR A 18 13.90 18.32 47.62
C TYR A 18 13.05 17.07 47.37
N LYS A 19 13.70 15.93 47.07
CA LYS A 19 13.00 14.64 46.93
C LYS A 19 12.29 14.23 48.22
N GLY A 20 12.89 14.47 49.38
CA GLY A 20 12.29 14.16 50.69
C GLY A 20 11.13 15.07 51.12
N LYS A 21 11.04 16.30 50.59
CA LYS A 21 9.96 17.25 50.92
C LYS A 21 8.78 17.24 49.94
N VAL A 22 9.00 16.87 48.68
CA VAL A 22 7.97 16.91 47.63
C VAL A 22 7.31 15.53 47.38
N PHE A 23 7.96 14.43 47.77
CA PHE A 23 7.42 13.06 47.63
C PHE A 23 7.30 12.36 48.99
N GLN A 24 6.46 12.86 49.89
CA GLN A 24 5.99 12.04 51.01
C GLN A 24 4.80 11.21 50.55
N GLN A 25 4.99 9.88 50.45
CA GLN A 25 3.88 8.97 50.20
C GLN A 25 2.87 9.07 51.37
N PRO A 26 1.56 9.22 51.08
CA PRO A 26 0.55 9.34 52.13
C PRO A 26 0.51 8.08 53.01
N LYS A 27 0.24 8.25 54.31
CA LYS A 27 0.20 7.14 55.29
C LYS A 27 -0.78 6.05 54.84
N LYS A 28 -0.34 4.79 54.89
CA LYS A 28 -0.98 3.58 54.31
C LYS A 28 -2.47 3.37 54.69
N ASN A 29 -2.95 3.95 55.79
CA ASN A 29 -4.32 3.80 56.30
C ASN A 29 -5.15 5.10 56.33
N SER A 30 -4.62 6.24 55.85
CA SER A 30 -5.43 7.46 55.73
C SER A 30 -6.40 7.36 54.55
N LYS A 31 -7.49 8.14 54.55
CA LYS A 31 -8.41 8.22 53.39
C LYS A 31 -7.65 8.55 52.09
N GLU A 32 -6.65 9.43 52.17
CA GLU A 32 -5.78 9.81 51.06
C GLU A 32 -4.84 8.67 50.62
N GLY A 33 -4.32 7.88 51.57
CA GLY A 33 -3.49 6.71 51.28
C GLY A 33 -4.26 5.60 50.56
N ARG A 34 -5.53 5.38 50.93
CA ARG A 34 -6.42 4.43 50.24
C ARG A 34 -6.74 4.89 48.82
N GLN A 35 -7.09 6.17 48.64
CA GLN A 35 -7.33 6.74 47.30
C GLN A 35 -6.07 6.72 46.41
N PHE A 36 -4.89 6.91 46.99
CA PHE A 36 -3.62 6.82 46.27
C PHE A 36 -3.29 5.37 45.86
N GLN A 37 -3.52 4.39 46.74
CA GLN A 37 -3.39 2.97 46.40
C GLN A 37 -4.40 2.52 45.35
N GLU A 38 -5.65 2.97 45.43
CA GLU A 38 -6.66 2.71 44.41
C GLU A 38 -6.24 3.27 43.06
N LYS A 39 -5.76 4.52 43.00
CA LYS A 39 -5.21 5.13 41.76
C LYS A 39 -4.00 4.37 41.21
N ILE A 40 -3.09 3.90 42.07
CA ILE A 40 -1.93 3.09 41.64
C ILE A 40 -2.40 1.73 41.09
N SER A 41 -3.33 1.07 41.78
CA SER A 41 -3.87 -0.22 41.37
C SER A 41 -4.68 -0.13 40.07
N PHE A 42 -5.44 0.96 39.89
CA PHE A 42 -6.16 1.26 38.66
C PHE A 42 -5.18 1.52 37.51
N ASN A 43 -4.16 2.35 37.74
CA ASN A 43 -3.12 2.61 36.74
C ASN A 43 -2.31 1.34 36.39
N SER A 44 -2.05 0.44 37.35
CA SER A 44 -1.36 -0.82 37.06
C SER A 44 -2.24 -1.76 36.24
N LYS A 45 -3.53 -1.89 36.58
CA LYS A 45 -4.52 -2.66 35.81
C LYS A 45 -4.71 -2.08 34.40
N ALA A 46 -4.80 -0.76 34.27
CA ALA A 46 -4.90 -0.08 32.97
C ALA A 46 -3.64 -0.34 32.12
N ARG A 47 -2.44 -0.26 32.70
CA ARG A 47 -1.18 -0.61 32.02
C ARG A 47 -1.14 -2.07 31.60
N GLN A 48 -1.57 -3.00 32.46
CA GLN A 48 -1.66 -4.42 32.12
C GLN A 48 -2.67 -4.68 31.01
N ALA A 49 -3.83 -4.00 31.02
CA ALA A 49 -4.83 -4.08 29.96
C ALA A 49 -4.28 -3.57 28.62
N VAL A 50 -3.58 -2.44 28.62
CA VAL A 50 -2.88 -1.91 27.43
C VAL A 50 -1.81 -2.88 26.93
N GLN A 51 -1.02 -3.47 27.82
CA GLN A 51 -0.03 -4.48 27.43
C GLN A 51 -0.67 -5.74 26.84
N LYS A 52 -1.78 -6.21 27.41
CA LYS A 52 -2.54 -7.36 26.89
C LYS A 52 -3.16 -7.06 25.52
N MET A 53 -3.71 -5.85 25.35
CA MET A 53 -4.25 -5.37 24.08
C MET A 53 -3.15 -5.28 23.02
N ASN A 54 -1.99 -4.70 23.35
CA ASN A 54 -0.84 -4.62 22.44
C ASN A 54 -0.31 -6.01 22.05
N LYS A 55 -0.26 -6.95 23.00
CA LYS A 55 0.11 -8.34 22.71
C LYS A 55 -0.88 -9.01 21.76
N ASN A 56 -2.18 -8.86 22.01
CA ASN A 56 -3.23 -9.41 21.16
C ASN A 56 -3.21 -8.81 19.75
N LEU A 57 -3.00 -7.49 19.63
CA LEU A 57 -2.83 -6.82 18.33
C LEU A 57 -1.59 -7.34 17.60
N ALA A 58 -0.46 -7.48 18.30
CA ALA A 58 0.77 -7.99 17.68
C ALA A 58 0.65 -9.44 17.19
N THR A 59 -0.17 -10.28 17.82
CA THR A 59 -0.34 -11.70 17.42
C THR A 59 -1.49 -11.93 16.43
N ASN A 60 -2.62 -11.23 16.58
CA ASN A 60 -3.83 -11.52 15.80
C ASN A 60 -3.94 -10.66 14.56
N THR A 61 -3.52 -9.39 14.61
CA THR A 61 -3.62 -8.47 13.48
C THR A 61 -2.88 -8.98 12.24
N PRO A 62 -1.64 -9.53 12.32
CA PRO A 62 -0.97 -10.06 11.14
C PRO A 62 -1.74 -11.22 10.48
N ARG A 63 -2.40 -12.08 11.28
CA ARG A 63 -3.17 -13.23 10.76
C ARG A 63 -4.43 -12.78 10.02
N ILE A 64 -5.17 -11.84 10.61
CA ILE A 64 -6.38 -11.29 10.01
C ILE A 64 -6.01 -10.51 8.74
N CYS A 65 -4.99 -9.66 8.81
CA CYS A 65 -4.50 -8.90 7.66
C CYS A 65 -3.94 -9.82 6.56
N ALA A 66 -3.25 -10.91 6.89
CA ALA A 66 -2.78 -11.87 5.88
C ALA A 66 -3.95 -12.46 5.08
N GLY A 67 -5.01 -12.89 5.76
CA GLY A 67 -6.22 -13.39 5.10
C GLY A 67 -6.87 -12.33 4.19
N LEU A 68 -6.96 -11.08 4.65
CA LEU A 68 -7.52 -9.97 3.87
C LEU A 68 -6.64 -9.62 2.66
N LEU A 69 -5.32 -9.60 2.81
CA LEU A 69 -4.37 -9.25 1.75
C LEU A 69 -4.31 -10.33 0.66
N LEU A 70 -4.34 -11.61 1.05
CA LEU A 70 -4.45 -12.72 0.10
C LEU A 70 -5.81 -12.70 -0.60
N GLY A 71 -6.90 -12.50 0.15
CA GLY A 71 -8.25 -12.37 -0.39
C GLY A 71 -8.40 -11.19 -1.35
N ALA A 72 -7.67 -10.10 -1.13
CA ALA A 72 -7.66 -8.94 -2.01
C ALA A 72 -7.14 -9.28 -3.42
N SER A 73 -6.40 -10.37 -3.63
CA SER A 73 -5.94 -10.75 -4.97
C SER A 73 -6.97 -11.59 -5.75
N LEU A 74 -8.08 -12.02 -5.12
CA LEU A 74 -9.12 -12.83 -5.78
C LEU A 74 -9.81 -12.13 -6.95
N PRO A 75 -10.22 -10.84 -6.87
CA PRO A 75 -10.90 -10.18 -7.98
C PRO A 75 -10.01 -10.06 -9.22
N GLN A 76 -8.71 -9.86 -9.01
CA GLN A 76 -7.71 -9.86 -10.06
C GLN A 76 -7.70 -11.22 -10.77
N PHE A 77 -7.48 -12.33 -10.04
CA PHE A 77 -7.56 -13.68 -10.63
C PHE A 77 -8.87 -13.95 -11.38
N TYR A 78 -10.00 -13.52 -10.83
CA TYR A 78 -11.30 -13.68 -11.47
C TYR A 78 -11.34 -13.00 -12.84
N TYR A 79 -10.81 -11.77 -12.95
CA TYR A 79 -10.79 -11.06 -14.23
C TYR A 79 -9.81 -11.68 -15.24
N LEU A 80 -8.63 -12.17 -14.82
CA LEU A 80 -7.75 -12.90 -15.75
C LEU A 80 -8.41 -14.17 -16.26
N TYR A 81 -9.01 -14.93 -15.34
CA TYR A 81 -9.70 -16.16 -15.67
C TYR A 81 -10.78 -15.88 -16.71
N GLN A 82 -11.62 -14.87 -16.49
CA GLN A 82 -12.63 -14.47 -17.45
C GLN A 82 -12.06 -14.01 -18.79
N ALA A 83 -10.85 -13.43 -18.84
CA ALA A 83 -10.19 -13.08 -20.09
C ALA A 83 -9.67 -14.33 -20.84
N ILE A 84 -9.09 -15.31 -20.14
CA ILE A 84 -8.50 -16.51 -20.76
C ILE A 84 -9.55 -17.34 -21.54
N TRP A 85 -10.80 -17.35 -21.08
CA TRP A 85 -11.90 -18.08 -21.76
C TRP A 85 -12.50 -17.34 -22.96
N ARG A 86 -11.96 -16.18 -23.34
CA ARG A 86 -12.50 -15.33 -24.39
C ARG A 86 -11.57 -15.29 -25.59
N ASP A 87 -12.16 -15.26 -26.77
CA ASP A 87 -11.42 -15.02 -28.00
C ASP A 87 -10.87 -13.59 -28.01
N TYR A 88 -9.73 -13.41 -28.65
CA TYR A 88 -9.07 -12.10 -28.79
C TYR A 88 -9.94 -11.04 -29.48
N GLN A 89 -10.90 -11.47 -30.31
CA GLN A 89 -11.83 -10.58 -31.01
C GLN A 89 -12.97 -10.07 -30.12
N ASP A 90 -13.23 -10.75 -28.99
CA ASP A 90 -14.28 -10.33 -28.08
C ASP A 90 -13.86 -9.06 -27.34
N ARG A 91 -14.72 -8.03 -27.34
CA ARG A 91 -14.49 -6.80 -26.59
C ARG A 91 -14.36 -7.06 -25.10
N ASP A 92 -15.00 -8.11 -24.60
CA ASP A 92 -14.92 -8.48 -23.20
C ASP A 92 -13.51 -8.98 -22.82
N PHE A 93 -12.72 -9.54 -23.75
CA PHE A 93 -11.32 -9.94 -23.51
C PHE A 93 -10.49 -8.74 -23.01
N VAL A 94 -10.45 -7.67 -23.82
CA VAL A 94 -9.70 -6.44 -23.51
C VAL A 94 -10.24 -5.77 -22.25
N LYS A 95 -11.57 -5.78 -22.06
CA LYS A 95 -12.23 -5.22 -20.89
C LYS A 95 -11.83 -5.94 -19.59
N TYR A 96 -11.74 -7.26 -19.59
CA TYR A 96 -11.33 -8.04 -18.42
C TYR A 96 -9.84 -7.88 -18.11
N LEU A 97 -8.98 -7.81 -19.14
CA LEU A 97 -7.57 -7.45 -18.95
C LEU A 97 -7.42 -6.04 -18.37
N LYS A 98 -8.19 -5.07 -18.86
CA LYS A 98 -8.23 -3.71 -18.32
C LYS A 98 -8.64 -3.69 -16.84
N LYS A 99 -9.76 -4.35 -16.50
CA LYS A 99 -10.22 -4.47 -15.11
C LYS A 99 -9.17 -5.10 -14.21
N SER A 100 -8.37 -6.02 -14.73
CA SER A 100 -7.28 -6.64 -14.00
C SER A 100 -6.16 -5.65 -13.67
N ILE A 101 -5.74 -4.83 -14.64
CA ILE A 101 -4.72 -3.78 -14.43
C ILE A 101 -5.26 -2.71 -13.46
N ASP A 102 -6.49 -2.25 -13.66
CA ASP A 102 -7.14 -1.27 -12.80
C ASP A 102 -7.18 -1.75 -11.34
N TYR A 103 -7.44 -3.05 -11.14
CA TYR A 103 -7.45 -3.63 -9.81
C TYR A 103 -6.07 -3.64 -9.14
N VAL A 104 -4.99 -3.88 -9.89
CA VAL A 104 -3.61 -3.72 -9.38
C VAL A 104 -3.36 -2.27 -8.97
N ASN A 105 -3.76 -1.31 -9.80
CA ASN A 105 -3.64 0.11 -9.48
C ASN A 105 -4.45 0.51 -8.24
N TYR A 106 -5.67 -0.02 -8.08
CA TYR A 106 -6.50 0.23 -6.90
C TYR A 106 -5.89 -0.34 -5.63
N LYS A 107 -5.28 -1.53 -5.69
CA LYS A 107 -4.50 -2.06 -4.56
C LYS A 107 -3.37 -1.10 -4.20
N ASN A 108 -2.59 -0.65 -5.17
CA ASN A 108 -1.50 0.29 -4.93
C ASN A 108 -1.97 1.63 -4.33
N ALA A 109 -3.10 2.16 -4.80
CA ALA A 109 -3.73 3.34 -4.23
C ALA A 109 -4.20 3.11 -2.78
N PHE A 110 -4.82 1.96 -2.50
CA PHE A 110 -5.25 1.58 -1.16
C PHE A 110 -4.07 1.50 -0.20
N PHE A 111 -2.96 0.89 -0.61
CA PHE A 111 -1.78 0.80 0.25
C PHE A 111 -1.08 2.14 0.46
N ALA A 112 -1.01 2.98 -0.57
CA ALA A 112 -0.56 4.35 -0.41
C ALA A 112 -1.42 5.07 0.66
N ALA A 113 -2.75 4.92 0.62
CA ALA A 113 -3.66 5.44 1.64
C ALA A 113 -3.40 4.87 3.04
N VAL A 114 -3.04 3.58 3.16
CA VAL A 114 -2.63 2.98 4.45
C VAL A 114 -1.37 3.65 4.99
N ILE A 115 -0.39 3.97 4.15
CA ILE A 115 0.83 4.69 4.56
C ILE A 115 0.47 6.08 5.08
N PHE A 116 -0.36 6.84 4.36
CA PHE A 116 -0.87 8.14 4.84
C PHE A 116 -1.62 7.99 6.17
N GLY A 117 -2.45 6.95 6.31
CA GLY A 117 -3.18 6.64 7.53
C GLY A 117 -2.26 6.37 8.72
N LEU A 118 -1.26 5.51 8.56
CA LEU A 118 -0.25 5.20 9.59
C LEU A 118 0.54 6.45 10.00
N GLU A 119 0.85 7.32 9.05
CA GLU A 119 1.55 8.57 9.35
C GLU A 119 0.65 9.59 10.08
N SER A 120 -0.64 9.69 9.70
CA SER A 120 -1.60 10.58 10.36
C SER A 120 -1.77 10.27 11.85
N VAL A 121 -1.72 8.98 12.22
CA VAL A 121 -1.77 8.52 13.61
C VAL A 121 -0.40 8.52 14.30
N LYS A 122 0.64 9.01 13.61
CA LYS A 122 2.04 9.04 14.07
C LYS A 122 2.51 7.67 14.56
N PHE A 123 2.16 6.61 13.82
CA PHE A 123 2.57 5.26 14.15
C PHE A 123 4.10 5.15 14.18
N VAL A 124 4.60 4.39 15.16
CA VAL A 124 6.02 4.06 15.28
C VAL A 124 6.12 2.60 15.71
N ASP A 125 6.79 1.77 14.91
CA ASP A 125 7.08 0.40 15.28
C ASP A 125 8.18 0.36 16.35
N GLN A 126 7.86 -0.20 17.52
CA GLN A 126 8.80 -0.35 18.63
C GLN A 126 9.95 -1.32 18.31
N ARG A 127 9.82 -2.12 17.24
CA ARG A 127 10.84 -3.08 16.79
C ARG A 127 11.83 -2.51 15.77
N ALA A 128 11.65 -1.26 15.33
CA ALA A 128 12.52 -0.66 14.33
C ALA A 128 13.93 -0.40 14.89
N LYS A 129 14.95 -0.94 14.21
CA LYS A 129 16.37 -0.84 14.61
C LYS A 129 16.90 0.60 14.60
N ASN A 130 16.36 1.46 13.75
CA ASN A 130 16.78 2.84 13.57
C ASN A 130 15.59 3.78 13.78
N ILE A 131 15.37 4.23 15.02
CA ILE A 131 14.46 5.34 15.31
C ILE A 131 15.17 6.63 14.88
N VAL A 132 15.32 6.84 13.58
CA VAL A 132 15.95 8.05 13.02
C VAL A 132 14.88 8.93 12.39
N GLN A 133 15.05 10.22 12.63
CA GLN A 133 14.15 11.35 12.37
C GLN A 133 13.22 11.19 11.15
N LYS A 134 11.93 11.47 11.41
CA LYS A 134 10.85 11.60 10.43
C LYS A 134 11.34 12.25 9.13
N ASN A 135 11.47 11.44 8.08
CA ASN A 135 11.76 11.94 6.76
C ASN A 135 10.50 12.67 6.24
N LYS A 136 10.49 14.00 6.32
CA LYS A 136 9.37 14.83 5.83
C LYS A 136 9.07 14.64 4.33
N MET A 137 9.97 13.99 3.58
CA MET A 137 9.82 13.68 2.16
C MET A 137 9.06 12.37 1.86
N ALA A 138 8.64 11.59 2.86
CA ALA A 138 7.90 10.34 2.62
C ALA A 138 6.64 10.58 1.76
N TYR A 139 5.91 11.66 2.01
CA TYR A 139 4.70 12.02 1.23
C TYR A 139 4.97 12.26 -0.25
N THR A 140 6.00 13.03 -0.58
CA THR A 140 6.36 13.31 -1.99
C THR A 140 6.77 12.02 -2.71
N LEU A 141 7.39 11.09 -1.98
CA LEU A 141 7.78 9.80 -2.54
C LEU A 141 6.61 8.84 -2.74
N VAL A 142 5.53 8.92 -1.93
CA VAL A 142 4.29 8.15 -2.14
C VAL A 142 3.49 8.69 -3.34
N LEU A 143 3.59 9.98 -3.65
CA LEU A 143 2.89 10.59 -4.79
C LEU A 143 3.40 10.10 -6.15
N ILE A 144 4.68 9.70 -6.26
CA ILE A 144 5.27 9.19 -7.50
C ILE A 144 4.59 7.89 -7.98
N PRO A 145 4.54 6.80 -7.18
CA PRO A 145 3.86 5.57 -7.59
C PRO A 145 2.35 5.75 -7.75
N LEU A 146 1.72 6.67 -7.00
CA LEU A 146 0.31 7.05 -7.22
C LEU A 146 0.11 7.72 -8.59
N GLY A 147 0.97 8.69 -8.94
CA GLY A 147 0.93 9.35 -10.24
C GLY A 147 1.13 8.37 -11.39
N LEU A 148 2.06 7.42 -11.25
CA LEU A 148 2.30 6.35 -12.22
C LEU A 148 1.13 5.35 -12.33
N SER A 149 0.42 5.08 -11.24
CA SER A 149 -0.78 4.24 -11.25
C SER A 149 -1.98 4.95 -11.92
N LEU A 150 -2.04 6.29 -11.81
CA LEU A 150 -3.06 7.09 -12.49
C LEU A 150 -2.78 7.23 -13.98
N THR A 151 -1.52 7.32 -14.40
CA THR A 151 -1.18 7.41 -15.83
C THR A 151 -1.54 6.14 -16.60
N SER A 152 -1.34 4.93 -16.03
CA SER A 152 -1.83 3.70 -16.68
C SER A 152 -3.35 3.71 -16.84
N HIS A 153 -4.10 4.29 -15.90
CA HIS A 153 -5.55 4.44 -16.04
C HIS A 153 -5.96 5.41 -17.14
N SER A 154 -5.19 6.49 -17.36
CA SER A 154 -5.45 7.46 -18.44
C SER A 154 -5.19 6.89 -19.83
N PHE A 155 -4.12 6.10 -20.02
CA PHE A 155 -3.87 5.42 -21.31
C PHE A 155 -4.99 4.43 -21.69
N LEU A 156 -5.77 3.98 -20.70
CA LEU A 156 -6.88 3.05 -20.90
C LEU A 156 -8.20 3.72 -21.31
N PHE A 157 -8.31 5.05 -21.23
CA PHE A 157 -9.53 5.77 -21.62
C PHE A 157 -9.66 5.98 -23.13
N ASP A 158 -8.52 6.07 -23.83
CA ASP A 158 -8.48 6.38 -25.28
C ASP A 158 -8.53 5.14 -26.20
N GLY A 159 -8.90 3.97 -25.68
CA GLY A 159 -9.02 2.74 -26.49
C GLY A 159 -7.68 2.24 -27.05
N TYR A 160 -6.55 2.68 -26.48
CA TYR A 160 -5.22 2.27 -26.88
C TYR A 160 -4.94 0.82 -26.43
N ILE A 161 -4.91 -0.10 -27.40
CA ILE A 161 -4.57 -1.52 -27.18
C ILE A 161 -3.07 -1.68 -27.46
N ASP A 162 -2.23 -1.37 -26.46
CA ASP A 162 -0.79 -1.58 -26.54
C ASP A 162 -0.27 -2.21 -25.24
N LYS A 163 0.65 -3.17 -25.35
CA LYS A 163 1.35 -3.80 -24.21
C LYS A 163 2.06 -2.79 -23.31
N LYS A 164 2.38 -1.60 -23.84
CA LYS A 164 2.98 -0.49 -23.08
C LYS A 164 2.09 0.03 -21.96
N ILE A 165 0.78 -0.24 -22.00
CA ILE A 165 -0.17 0.18 -20.97
C ILE A 165 0.11 -0.43 -19.59
N VAL A 166 0.81 -1.57 -19.57
CA VAL A 166 1.21 -2.29 -18.35
C VAL A 166 2.41 -1.64 -17.67
N PHE A 167 3.24 -0.92 -18.44
CA PHE A 167 4.53 -0.40 -17.97
C PHE A 167 4.42 0.60 -16.81
N PRO A 168 3.51 1.60 -16.81
CA PRO A 168 3.38 2.50 -15.68
C PRO A 168 2.96 1.77 -14.40
N SER A 169 2.07 0.77 -14.50
CA SER A 169 1.66 -0.06 -13.35
C SER A 169 2.83 -0.91 -12.82
N TYR A 170 3.69 -1.44 -13.70
CA TYR A 170 4.87 -2.20 -13.30
C TYR A 170 5.88 -1.33 -12.53
N ILE A 171 6.16 -0.12 -13.03
CA ILE A 171 7.05 0.82 -12.34
C ILE A 171 6.42 1.28 -11.02
N ALA A 172 5.12 1.57 -11.02
CA ALA A 172 4.43 1.99 -9.81
C ALA A 172 4.55 0.94 -8.70
N ASP A 173 4.35 -0.34 -9.03
CA ASP A 173 4.42 -1.43 -8.06
C ASP A 173 5.85 -1.61 -7.51
N GLY A 174 6.86 -1.60 -8.39
CA GLY A 174 8.27 -1.67 -7.98
C GLY A 174 8.72 -0.47 -7.13
N ALA A 175 8.30 0.74 -7.50
CA ALA A 175 8.60 1.95 -6.74
C ALA A 175 7.95 1.92 -5.35
N LEU A 176 6.72 1.44 -5.26
CA LEU A 176 5.98 1.29 -4.00
C LEU A 176 6.65 0.24 -3.10
N LEU A 177 7.12 -0.88 -3.66
CA LEU A 177 7.85 -1.90 -2.92
C LEU A 177 9.14 -1.34 -2.28
N VAL A 178 9.94 -0.59 -3.05
CA VAL A 178 11.17 0.05 -2.56
C VAL A 178 10.85 1.08 -1.48
N LEU A 179 9.78 1.86 -1.66
CA LEU A 179 9.33 2.84 -0.69
C LEU A 179 8.90 2.17 0.62
N GLU A 180 8.12 1.10 0.56
CA GLU A 180 7.69 0.37 1.75
C GLU A 180 8.85 -0.27 2.49
N ALA A 181 9.84 -0.81 1.78
CA ALA A 181 11.05 -1.34 2.40
C ALA A 181 11.79 -0.24 3.18
N ASN A 182 11.91 0.95 2.59
CA ASN A 182 12.53 2.10 3.25
C ASN A 182 11.73 2.58 4.47
N LEU A 183 10.39 2.65 4.36
CA LEU A 183 9.51 3.07 5.45
C LEU A 183 9.47 2.04 6.59
N SER A 184 9.55 0.75 6.26
CA SER A 184 9.67 -0.33 7.25
C SER A 184 11.01 -0.25 7.99
N ASN A 185 12.11 0.04 7.28
CA ASN A 185 13.44 0.22 7.91
C ASN A 185 13.47 1.42 8.87
N GLN A 186 12.68 2.46 8.58
CA GLN A 186 12.49 3.64 9.43
C GLN A 186 11.47 3.43 10.56
N GLY A 187 10.79 2.28 10.61
CA GLY A 187 9.77 1.99 11.62
C GLY A 187 8.44 2.74 11.44
N LEU A 188 8.20 3.32 10.27
CA LEU A 188 6.96 4.03 9.94
C LEU A 188 5.85 3.07 9.51
N ILE A 189 6.23 1.89 9.04
CA ILE A 189 5.33 0.78 8.71
C ILE A 189 5.77 -0.43 9.54
N PRO A 190 4.83 -1.20 10.10
CA PRO A 190 5.19 -2.40 10.84
C PRO A 190 5.78 -3.46 9.91
N PHE A 191 6.87 -4.12 10.33
CA PHE A 191 7.59 -5.09 9.49
C PHE A 191 6.72 -6.25 8.99
N TRP A 192 5.75 -6.71 9.81
CA TRP A 192 4.84 -7.77 9.40
C TRP A 192 3.95 -7.36 8.22
N LEU A 193 3.56 -6.08 8.13
CA LEU A 193 2.74 -5.57 7.03
C LEU A 193 3.56 -5.55 5.74
N PHE A 194 4.79 -5.03 5.82
CA PHE A 194 5.74 -5.06 4.69
C PHE A 194 5.98 -6.50 4.20
N ASN A 195 6.19 -7.46 5.11
CA ASN A 195 6.46 -8.85 4.71
C ASN A 195 5.27 -9.50 3.96
N LEU A 196 4.04 -9.21 4.38
CA LEU A 196 2.84 -9.67 3.66
C LEU A 196 2.69 -8.97 2.30
N ARG A 197 2.91 -7.66 2.27
CA ARG A 197 2.86 -6.86 1.04
C ARG A 197 3.91 -7.24 0.02
N TYR A 198 5.12 -7.58 0.47
CA TYR A 198 6.19 -8.07 -0.39
C TYR A 198 5.75 -9.28 -1.23
N GLN A 199 5.03 -10.22 -0.62
CA GLN A 199 4.49 -11.39 -1.33
C GLN A 199 3.42 -10.98 -2.36
N VAL A 200 2.56 -10.03 -2.01
CA VAL A 200 1.53 -9.48 -2.91
C VAL A 200 2.19 -8.74 -4.10
N HIS A 201 3.24 -7.96 -3.86
CA HIS A 201 4.01 -7.29 -4.91
C HIS A 201 4.63 -8.27 -5.89
N LEU A 202 5.29 -9.33 -5.41
CA LEU A 202 5.85 -10.36 -6.28
C LEU A 202 4.77 -11.02 -7.13
N PHE A 203 3.62 -11.30 -6.53
CA PHE A 203 2.47 -11.83 -7.23
C PHE A 203 1.95 -10.87 -8.31
N ASP A 204 1.80 -9.58 -7.99
CA ASP A 204 1.32 -8.55 -8.91
C ASP A 204 2.28 -8.31 -10.07
N ILE A 205 3.59 -8.29 -9.81
CA ILE A 205 4.63 -8.21 -10.83
C ILE A 205 4.51 -9.38 -11.81
N PHE A 206 4.44 -10.62 -11.30
CA PHE A 206 4.27 -11.81 -12.14
C PHE A 206 2.98 -11.72 -12.97
N TYR A 207 1.90 -11.28 -12.35
CA TYR A 207 0.61 -11.16 -12.99
C TYR A 207 0.57 -10.08 -14.08
N LEU A 208 1.21 -8.92 -13.86
CA LEU A 208 1.38 -7.88 -14.88
C LEU A 208 2.18 -8.41 -16.08
N VAL A 209 3.18 -9.26 -15.86
CA VAL A 209 3.91 -9.93 -16.96
C VAL A 209 2.98 -10.82 -17.77
N CYS A 210 2.09 -11.60 -17.15
CA CYS A 210 1.09 -12.38 -17.87
C CYS A 210 0.19 -11.50 -18.75
N ILE A 211 -0.27 -10.37 -18.21
CA ILE A 211 -1.10 -9.41 -18.96
C ILE A 211 -0.31 -8.78 -20.12
N TYR A 212 0.96 -8.44 -19.91
CA TYR A 212 1.82 -7.91 -20.97
C TYR A 212 1.89 -8.88 -22.16
N TYR A 213 2.11 -10.17 -21.90
CA TYR A 213 2.14 -11.18 -22.96
C TYR A 213 0.76 -11.38 -23.61
N ALA A 214 -0.33 -11.31 -22.85
CA ALA A 214 -1.68 -11.36 -23.42
C ALA A 214 -1.93 -10.22 -24.42
N PHE A 215 -1.56 -8.98 -24.07
CA PHE A 215 -1.64 -7.85 -25.01
C PHE A 215 -0.68 -7.98 -26.19
N LYS A 216 0.53 -8.51 -25.97
CA LYS A 216 1.48 -8.76 -27.05
C LYS A 216 0.91 -9.74 -28.08
N HIS A 217 0.32 -10.85 -27.63
CA HIS A 217 -0.26 -11.85 -28.52
C HIS A 217 -1.53 -11.36 -29.21
N LEU A 218 -2.35 -10.55 -28.54
CA LEU A 218 -3.47 -9.86 -29.18
C LEU A 218 -3.00 -8.98 -30.35
N ASN A 219 -1.95 -8.18 -30.14
CA ASN A 219 -1.41 -7.32 -31.19
C ASN A 219 -0.82 -8.15 -32.35
N GLU A 220 -0.10 -9.23 -32.05
CA GLU A 220 0.40 -10.16 -33.08
C GLU A 220 -0.73 -10.83 -33.87
N ASP A 221 -1.86 -11.18 -33.24
CA ASP A 221 -3.01 -11.75 -33.93
C ASP A 221 -3.75 -10.71 -34.78
N MET A 222 -3.87 -9.47 -34.30
CA MET A 222 -4.43 -8.35 -35.08
C MET A 222 -3.60 -8.04 -36.33
N GLU A 223 -2.26 -8.08 -36.22
CA GLU A 223 -1.35 -7.88 -37.36
C GLU A 223 -1.46 -9.01 -38.39
N LYS A 224 -1.61 -10.26 -37.94
CA LYS A 224 -1.71 -11.45 -38.81
C LYS A 224 -3.09 -11.62 -39.45
N ASN A 225 -4.16 -11.29 -38.73
CA ASN A 225 -5.54 -11.56 -39.11
C ASN A 225 -6.43 -10.28 -39.09
N PRO A 226 -6.06 -9.18 -39.77
CA PRO A 226 -6.71 -7.88 -39.60
C PRO A 226 -8.20 -7.87 -40.02
N HIS A 227 -8.58 -8.73 -40.97
CA HIS A 227 -9.95 -8.86 -41.48
C HIS A 227 -10.95 -9.32 -40.41
N ARG A 228 -10.52 -10.19 -39.47
CA ARG A 228 -11.38 -10.67 -38.37
C ARG A 228 -11.82 -9.57 -37.41
N TYR A 229 -10.99 -8.52 -37.29
CA TYR A 229 -11.25 -7.36 -36.45
C TYR A 229 -12.02 -6.24 -37.18
N LEU A 230 -11.99 -6.24 -38.52
CA LEU A 230 -12.72 -5.30 -39.37
C LEU A 230 -14.20 -5.69 -39.57
N GLU A 231 -14.52 -6.97 -39.72
CA GLU A 231 -15.90 -7.45 -39.90
C GLU A 231 -16.78 -7.18 -38.65
N ASN A 232 -16.23 -7.37 -37.46
CA ASN A 232 -16.91 -7.06 -36.20
C ASN A 232 -17.12 -5.55 -35.96
N SER A 233 -16.38 -4.68 -36.66
CA SER A 233 -16.60 -3.23 -36.61
C SER A 233 -17.79 -2.82 -37.49
N ASN A 234 -17.94 -3.44 -38.66
CA ASN A 234 -19.04 -3.16 -39.59
C ASN A 234 -20.38 -3.73 -39.11
N ASN A 235 -20.41 -4.90 -38.46
CA ASN A 235 -21.64 -5.46 -37.89
C ASN A 235 -22.15 -4.72 -36.64
N ASN A 236 -21.31 -3.93 -35.97
CA ASN A 236 -21.70 -3.13 -34.80
C ASN A 236 -22.09 -1.68 -35.15
N ASN A 237 -21.93 -1.23 -36.41
CA ASN A 237 -22.27 0.13 -36.84
C ASN A 237 -23.78 0.38 -37.02
N THR A 238 -24.63 -0.63 -36.81
CA THR A 238 -26.08 -0.42 -36.74
C THR A 238 -26.56 0.07 -35.37
N ASN A 239 -25.67 0.18 -34.37
CA ASN A 239 -25.99 0.78 -33.06
C ASN A 239 -24.82 1.63 -32.53
N ASN A 240 -24.87 2.92 -32.90
CA ASN A 240 -24.29 4.11 -32.26
C ASN A 240 -22.88 4.07 -31.61
N ASN A 241 -22.02 4.96 -32.13
CA ASN A 241 -20.87 5.61 -31.48
C ASN A 241 -19.65 4.75 -31.11
N ILE A 242 -18.95 4.22 -32.11
CA ILE A 242 -17.53 3.88 -31.97
C ILE A 242 -16.75 4.46 -33.14
N GLN A 243 -16.38 5.74 -33.01
CA GLN A 243 -15.44 6.41 -33.90
C GLN A 243 -13.97 6.30 -33.44
N ASN A 244 -13.68 5.65 -32.31
CA ASN A 244 -12.32 5.62 -31.74
C ASN A 244 -11.75 4.20 -31.63
N VAL A 245 -11.71 3.46 -32.74
CA VAL A 245 -10.88 2.24 -32.83
C VAL A 245 -9.73 2.52 -33.77
N ASN A 246 -8.63 2.97 -33.16
CA ASN A 246 -7.26 2.95 -33.65
C ASN A 246 -6.94 3.86 -34.86
N PRO A 247 -6.19 4.97 -34.70
CA PRO A 247 -5.75 5.82 -35.81
C PRO A 247 -4.87 5.08 -36.84
N GLN A 248 -4.24 3.96 -36.46
CA GLN A 248 -3.47 3.11 -37.39
C GLN A 248 -4.35 2.35 -38.39
N LEU A 249 -5.58 1.98 -38.00
CA LEU A 249 -6.55 1.35 -38.90
C LEU A 249 -7.20 2.37 -39.85
N GLN A 250 -7.34 3.62 -39.42
CA GLN A 250 -7.75 4.72 -40.32
C GLN A 250 -6.68 5.00 -41.39
N GLN A 251 -5.40 4.93 -41.04
CA GLN A 251 -4.31 5.08 -42.01
C GLN A 251 -4.26 3.91 -43.02
N GLN A 252 -4.55 2.68 -42.61
CA GLN A 252 -4.66 1.55 -43.55
C GLN A 252 -5.88 1.68 -44.48
N LYS A 253 -7.02 2.19 -43.99
CA LYS A 253 -8.18 2.49 -44.86
C LYS A 253 -7.88 3.54 -45.93
N LEU A 254 -7.05 4.54 -45.61
CA LEU A 254 -6.62 5.57 -46.55
C LEU A 254 -5.55 5.11 -47.54
N ALA A 255 -4.87 3.98 -47.29
CA ALA A 255 -3.86 3.42 -48.18
C ALA A 255 -4.43 2.41 -49.19
N ILE A 256 -5.70 2.00 -49.03
CA ILE A 256 -6.40 1.01 -49.88
C ILE A 256 -7.47 1.70 -50.77
N LEU A 257 -7.72 3.00 -50.56
CA LEU A 257 -8.50 3.87 -51.44
C LEU A 257 -7.55 4.71 -52.29
#